data_AF-A0A7Y5UYI0-F1
#
_entry.id   AF-A0A7Y5UYI0-F1
#
_cell.length_a   1.000
_cell.length_b   1.000
_cell.length_c   1.000
_cell.angle_alpha   90.00
_cell.angle_beta   90.00
_cell.angle_gamma   90.00
#
_symmetry.space_group_name_H-M   'P 1'
#
loop_
_entity.id
_entity.type
_entity.pdbx_description
1 polymer ?
#
loop_
_entity_poly.entity_id
_entity_poly.type
_entity_poly.pdbx_seq_one_letter_code
_entity_poly.pdbx_strand_id
1 'polypeptide(L)'
;FGTLLLLGDSPEPSRQTLTHDVLTRQLRIVGTHNAKLSGDAAWWTEERQIGFFLELIARGEMRVADLVTHRFGPEDPQEVYQLLQRQRETAMGVLFDWRGLNPGR
;
A
#
# COMPACT_ATOMS: atom_id res chain seq x y z
N PHE A 1 4.32 -26.25 -3.61
CA PHE A 1 2.97 -25.64 -3.63
C PHE A 1 3.10 -24.12 -3.55
N GLY A 2 2.32 -23.38 -4.34
CA GLY A 2 2.35 -21.92 -4.37
C GLY A 2 1.40 -21.29 -3.34
N THR A 3 1.72 -20.09 -2.85
CA THR A 3 0.81 -19.26 -2.07
C THR A 3 0.47 -18.00 -2.85
N LEU A 4 -0.83 -17.67 -2.94
CA LEU A 4 -1.33 -16.40 -3.45
C LEU A 4 -1.79 -15.53 -2.27
N LEU A 5 -1.23 -14.33 -2.15
CA LEU A 5 -1.62 -13.34 -1.16
C LEU A 5 -2.51 -12.28 -1.82
N LEU A 6 -3.72 -12.08 -1.31
CA LEU A 6 -4.65 -11.07 -1.79
C LEU A 6 -4.54 -9.81 -0.91
N LEU A 7 -3.93 -8.76 -1.46
CA LEU A 7 -3.68 -7.49 -0.78
C LEU A 7 -4.64 -6.36 -1.22
N GLY A 8 -5.07 -6.40 -2.49
CA GLY A 8 -5.96 -5.39 -3.06
C GLY A 8 -7.41 -5.81 -2.98
N ASP A 9 -8.30 -4.82 -2.97
CA ASP A 9 -9.73 -5.03 -3.17
C ASP A 9 -10.11 -4.85 -4.64
N SER A 10 -11.11 -5.61 -5.09
CA SER A 10 -11.66 -5.47 -6.43
C SER A 10 -12.86 -4.53 -6.39
N PRO A 11 -12.98 -3.55 -7.31
CA PRO A 11 -14.21 -2.76 -7.42
C PRO A 11 -15.44 -3.59 -7.81
N GLU A 12 -15.23 -4.83 -8.31
CA GLU A 12 -16.29 -5.77 -8.70
C GLU A 12 -16.05 -7.14 -8.05
N PRO A 13 -16.26 -7.29 -6.74
CA PRO A 13 -15.89 -8.48 -6.00
C PRO A 13 -16.63 -9.75 -6.46
N SER A 14 -17.87 -9.60 -6.93
CA SER A 14 -18.70 -10.70 -7.46
C SER A 14 -18.16 -11.37 -8.72
N ARG A 15 -17.19 -10.73 -9.40
CA ARG A 15 -16.53 -11.29 -10.59
C ARG A 15 -15.25 -12.05 -10.28
N GLN A 16 -14.80 -12.08 -9.03
CA GLN A 16 -13.65 -12.88 -8.61
C GLN A 16 -14.07 -14.35 -8.45
N THR A 17 -13.55 -15.24 -9.30
CA THR A 17 -13.90 -16.67 -9.29
C THR A 17 -12.65 -17.55 -9.13
N LEU A 18 -12.81 -18.68 -8.44
CA LEU A 18 -11.77 -19.69 -8.35
C LEU A 18 -11.84 -20.61 -9.57
N THR A 19 -10.69 -20.99 -10.09
CA THR A 19 -10.60 -21.95 -11.21
C THR A 19 -10.06 -23.30 -10.72
N HIS A 20 -10.15 -24.30 -11.59
CA HIS A 20 -9.63 -25.66 -11.35
C HIS A 20 -8.13 -25.68 -11.00
N ASP A 21 -7.36 -24.65 -11.39
CA ASP A 21 -5.94 -24.51 -11.08
C ASP A 21 -5.65 -24.50 -9.58
N VAL A 22 -6.58 -24.00 -8.75
CA VAL A 22 -6.40 -24.01 -7.29
C VAL A 22 -6.24 -25.43 -6.78
N LEU A 23 -6.99 -26.38 -7.34
CA LEU A 23 -6.96 -27.78 -6.97
C LEU A 23 -5.78 -28.51 -7.63
N THR A 24 -5.61 -28.38 -8.95
CA THR A 24 -4.56 -29.14 -9.67
C THR A 24 -3.16 -28.72 -9.28
N ARG A 25 -2.97 -27.43 -8.93
CA ARG A 25 -1.68 -26.89 -8.47
C ARG A 25 -1.59 -26.83 -6.94
N GLN A 26 -2.65 -27.21 -6.24
CA GLN A 26 -2.77 -27.22 -4.78
C GLN A 26 -2.31 -25.86 -4.20
N LEU A 27 -2.93 -24.78 -4.68
CA LEU A 27 -2.60 -23.42 -4.28
C LEU A 27 -3.20 -23.08 -2.92
N ARG A 28 -2.43 -22.39 -2.08
CA ARG A 28 -2.94 -21.74 -0.87
C ARG A 28 -3.30 -20.30 -1.18
N ILE A 29 -4.53 -19.89 -0.90
CA ILE A 29 -4.98 -18.50 -1.05
C ILE A 29 -5.13 -17.89 0.33
N VAL A 30 -4.50 -16.72 0.55
CA VAL A 30 -4.53 -15.99 1.82
C VAL A 30 -5.03 -14.58 1.56
N GLY A 31 -6.14 -14.20 2.17
CA GLY A 31 -6.61 -12.82 2.20
C GLY A 31 -5.99 -12.05 3.37
N THR A 32 -5.66 -10.78 3.16
CA THR A 32 -5.12 -9.91 4.21
C THR A 32 -5.79 -8.55 4.18
N HIS A 33 -6.11 -8.01 5.35
CA HIS A 33 -6.58 -6.65 5.53
C HIS A 33 -6.15 -6.16 6.91
N ASN A 34 -5.08 -5.35 6.99
CA ASN A 34 -4.48 -4.90 8.25
C ASN A 34 -4.40 -6.02 9.31
N ALA A 35 -4.01 -7.22 8.86
CA ALA A 35 -4.23 -8.44 9.61
C ALA A 35 -3.28 -8.51 10.80
N LYS A 36 -3.83 -8.68 12.00
CA LYS A 36 -3.05 -9.09 13.17
C LYS A 36 -2.76 -10.58 13.04
N LEU A 37 -1.48 -10.93 12.93
CA LEU A 37 -1.05 -12.32 12.89
C LEU A 37 -1.32 -12.99 14.25
N SER A 38 -1.71 -14.26 14.22
CA SER A 38 -2.05 -15.05 15.40
C SER A 38 -1.20 -16.31 15.50
N GLY A 39 -1.28 -17.01 16.64
CA GLY A 39 -0.48 -18.21 16.91
C GLY A 39 1.02 -17.92 16.91
N ASP A 40 1.79 -18.80 16.29
CA ASP A 40 3.25 -18.71 16.23
C ASP A 40 3.77 -17.46 15.50
N ALA A 41 2.92 -16.76 14.75
CA ALA A 41 3.27 -15.52 14.05
C ALA A 41 2.87 -14.26 14.82
N ALA A 42 2.25 -14.37 15.99
CA ALA A 42 1.77 -13.24 16.78
C ALA A 42 2.89 -12.30 17.26
N TRP A 43 4.14 -12.78 17.29
CA TRP A 43 5.30 -11.94 17.59
C TRP A 43 5.58 -10.90 16.50
N TRP A 44 5.06 -11.05 15.29
CA TRP A 44 5.28 -10.11 14.19
C TRP A 44 4.27 -8.95 14.24
N THR A 45 4.40 -8.14 15.30
CA THR A 45 3.52 -7.00 15.57
C THR A 45 3.71 -5.86 14.56
N GLU A 46 2.77 -4.93 14.53
CA GLU A 46 2.85 -3.72 13.71
C GLU A 46 4.13 -2.92 14.00
N GLU A 47 4.50 -2.74 15.28
CA GLU A 47 5.71 -1.98 15.62
C GLU A 47 6.97 -2.66 15.09
N ARG A 48 7.03 -4.00 15.12
CA ARG A 48 8.15 -4.77 14.57
C ARG A 48 8.21 -4.70 13.04
N GLN A 49 7.05 -4.75 12.40
CA GLN A 49 6.94 -4.57 10.95
C GLN A 49 7.45 -3.19 10.51
N ILE A 50 6.99 -2.13 11.19
CA ILE A 50 7.44 -0.75 10.95
C ILE A 50 8.94 -0.62 11.20
N GLY A 51 9.43 -1.13 12.34
CA GLY A 51 10.85 -1.09 12.69
C GLY A 51 11.73 -1.76 11.63
N PHE A 52 11.37 -2.97 11.22
CA PHE A 52 12.10 -3.70 10.17
C PHE A 52 12.06 -2.97 8.82
N PHE A 53 10.91 -2.42 8.42
CA PHE A 53 10.80 -1.63 7.20
C PHE A 53 11.74 -0.40 7.21
N LEU A 54 11.80 0.33 8.33
CA LEU A 54 12.71 1.46 8.50
C LEU A 54 14.19 1.03 8.49
N GLU A 55 14.52 -0.12 9.07
CA GLU A 55 15.87 -0.70 8.98
C GLU A 55 16.27 -0.97 7.53
N LEU A 56 15.38 -1.54 6.71
CA LEU A 56 15.65 -1.79 5.29
C LEU A 56 15.89 -0.49 4.52
N ILE A 57 15.14 0.57 4.82
CA ILE A 57 15.38 1.90 4.25
C ILE A 57 16.76 2.41 4.67
N ALA A 58 17.10 2.33 5.97
CA ALA A 58 18.38 2.81 6.49
C ALA A 58 19.58 2.06 5.89
N ARG A 59 19.42 0.76 5.59
CA ARG A 59 20.42 -0.07 4.91
C ARG A 59 20.49 0.17 3.40
N GLY A 60 19.56 0.93 2.82
CA GLY A 60 19.44 1.14 1.38
C GLY A 60 18.89 -0.08 0.62
N GLU A 61 18.35 -1.07 1.32
CA GLU A 61 17.71 -2.26 0.76
C GLU A 61 16.28 -1.95 0.25
N MET A 62 15.70 -0.83 0.67
CA MET A 62 14.45 -0.28 0.14
C MET A 62 14.62 1.17 -0.28
N ARG A 63 14.37 1.46 -1.55
CA ARG A 63 14.31 2.83 -2.10
C ARG A 63 12.86 3.24 -2.30
N VAL A 64 12.38 4.14 -1.44
CA VAL A 64 10.98 4.61 -1.46
C VAL A 64 10.83 6.05 -1.95
N ALA A 65 11.92 6.81 -2.03
CA ALA A 65 11.89 8.23 -2.43
C ALA A 65 11.28 8.43 -3.82
N ASP A 66 11.60 7.51 -4.75
CA ASP A 66 11.14 7.55 -6.14
C ASP A 66 9.65 7.16 -6.30
N LEU A 67 9.03 6.60 -5.25
CA LEU A 67 7.59 6.31 -5.25
C LEU A 67 6.76 7.60 -5.15
N VAL A 68 7.35 8.69 -4.65
CA VAL A 68 6.69 9.99 -4.57
C VAL A 68 6.79 10.68 -5.93
N THR A 69 5.72 10.58 -6.73
CA THR A 69 5.68 11.21 -8.05
C THR A 69 5.23 12.66 -8.00
N HIS A 70 4.41 13.04 -7.02
CA HIS A 70 3.91 14.41 -6.88
C HIS A 70 4.00 14.92 -5.44
N ARG A 71 4.27 16.23 -5.31
CA ARG A 71 4.19 16.98 -4.07
C ARG A 71 3.36 18.23 -4.31
N PHE A 72 2.29 18.41 -3.53
CA PHE A 72 1.39 19.56 -3.61
C PHE A 72 1.33 20.29 -2.28
N GLY A 73 1.01 21.59 -2.33
CA GLY A 73 0.66 22.35 -1.15
C GLY A 73 -0.78 22.07 -0.68
N PRO A 74 -1.12 22.45 0.56
CA PRO A 74 -2.45 22.24 1.17
C PRO A 74 -3.56 23.12 0.65
N GLU A 75 -3.23 24.14 -0.13
CA GLU A 75 -4.11 25.28 -0.35
C GLU A 75 -5.30 24.93 -1.24
N ASP A 76 -5.11 24.01 -2.20
CA ASP A 76 -6.19 23.50 -3.05
C ASP A 76 -6.13 21.97 -3.20
N PRO A 77 -6.68 21.21 -2.23
CA PRO A 77 -6.76 19.76 -2.34
C PRO A 77 -7.71 19.32 -3.45
N GLN A 78 -8.69 20.14 -3.84
CA GLN A 78 -9.70 19.76 -4.83
C GLN A 78 -9.07 19.60 -6.22
N GLU A 79 -8.21 20.54 -6.62
CA GLU A 79 -7.49 20.46 -7.90
C GLU A 79 -6.62 19.19 -7.97
N VAL A 80 -5.95 18.85 -6.87
CA VAL A 80 -5.14 17.63 -6.75
C VAL A 80 -6.00 16.38 -6.98
N TYR A 81 -7.13 16.25 -6.31
CA TYR A 81 -8.01 15.08 -6.52
C TYR A 81 -8.57 15.01 -7.94
N GLN A 82 -8.90 16.15 -8.57
CA GLN A 82 -9.35 16.18 -9.97
C GLN A 82 -8.26 15.69 -10.94
N LEU A 83 -7.01 16.10 -10.71
CA LEU A 83 -5.86 15.62 -11.47
C LEU A 83 -5.74 14.10 -11.34
N LEU A 84 -5.80 13.56 -10.11
CA LEU A 84 -5.69 12.12 -9.87
C LEU A 84 -6.83 11.32 -10.48
N GLN A 85 -8.02 11.90 -10.60
CA GLN A 85 -9.14 11.25 -11.26
C GLN A 85 -8.96 11.19 -12.78
N ARG A 86 -8.35 12.22 -13.38
CA ARG A 86 -8.16 12.35 -14.84
C ARG A 86 -6.90 11.65 -15.35
N GLN A 87 -5.83 11.63 -14.55
CA GLN A 87 -4.48 11.21 -14.95
C GLN A 87 -3.87 10.24 -13.93
N ARG A 88 -4.65 9.28 -13.43
CA ARG A 88 -4.25 8.38 -12.33
C ARG A 88 -2.96 7.61 -12.62
N GLU A 89 -2.71 7.28 -13.88
CA GLU A 89 -1.55 6.52 -14.35
C GLU A 89 -0.23 7.27 -14.17
N THR A 90 -0.27 8.59 -14.03
CA THR A 90 0.90 9.44 -13.76
C THR A 90 1.26 9.47 -12.27
N ALA A 91 0.35 9.03 -11.40
CA ALA A 91 0.49 9.11 -9.96
C ALA A 91 0.77 7.74 -9.33
N MET A 92 1.88 7.64 -8.59
CA MET A 92 2.19 6.46 -7.76
C MET A 92 2.08 6.80 -6.27
N GLY A 93 2.70 7.90 -5.86
CA GLY A 93 2.64 8.44 -4.51
C GLY A 93 2.50 9.95 -4.56
N VAL A 94 1.48 10.46 -3.88
CA VAL A 94 1.17 11.88 -3.82
C VAL A 94 1.32 12.32 -2.38
N LEU A 95 2.17 13.30 -2.14
CA LEU A 95 2.36 13.89 -0.82
C LEU A 95 1.87 15.33 -0.80
N PHE A 96 1.38 15.69 0.38
CA PHE A 96 0.89 17.00 0.73
C PHE A 96 1.92 17.64 1.68
N ASP A 97 2.54 18.75 1.26
CA ASP A 97 3.67 19.36 1.94
C ASP A 97 3.26 20.55 2.80
N TRP A 98 3.08 20.31 4.10
CA TRP A 98 2.54 21.32 5.03
C TRP A 98 3.60 22.28 5.58
N ARG A 99 4.87 22.17 5.16
CA ARG A 99 5.95 23.00 5.71
C ARG A 99 5.78 24.50 5.43
N GLY A 100 5.00 24.86 4.41
CA GLY A 100 4.67 26.24 4.04
C GLY A 100 3.53 26.87 4.85
N LEU A 101 2.77 26.07 5.62
CA LEU A 101 1.71 26.57 6.49
C LEU A 101 2.33 27.12 7.77
N ASN A 102 2.60 28.43 7.79
CA ASN A 102 2.99 29.12 9.00
C ASN A 102 1.72 29.34 9.87
N PRO A 103 1.57 28.74 11.06
CA PRO A 103 0.33 28.87 11.86
C PRO A 103 0.15 30.24 12.55
N GLY A 104 0.83 31.31 12.09
CA GLY A 104 1.06 32.53 12.85
C GLY A 104 1.10 33.83 12.05
N ARG A 105 0.15 34.04 11.12
CA ARG A 105 -0.25 35.37 10.66
C ARG A 105 -1.76 35.50 10.65
#